data_AF-A0A662R7N7-F1
#
_entry.id   AF-A0A662R7N7-F1
#
_cell.length_a   1.000
_cell.length_b   1.000
_cell.length_c   1.000
_cell.angle_alpha   90.00
_cell.angle_beta   90.00
_cell.angle_gamma   90.00
#
_symmetry.space_group_name_H-M   'P 1'
#
loop_
_entity.id
_entity.type
_entity.pdbx_description
1 polymer ?
#
loop_
_entity_poly.entity_id
_entity_poly.type
_entity_poly.pdbx_seq_one_letter_code
_entity_poly.pdbx_strand_id
1 'polypeptide(L)' 'MVLTGINQLWVADITYVHLAEGHVYLAVIIDVFSRKCIGWKLSRRIDVNLVLNALDMAIKAIAHSGID' A
#
# COMPACT_ATOMS: atom_id res chain seq x y z
N MET A 1 0.29 -15.69 -14.87
CA MET A 1 1.39 -15.66 -13.88
C MET A 1 0.92 -16.42 -12.64
N VAL A 2 1.70 -17.35 -12.10
CA VAL A 2 1.36 -18.10 -10.88
C VAL A 2 2.30 -17.64 -9.78
N LEU A 3 1.75 -17.22 -8.63
CA LEU A 3 2.51 -16.80 -7.46
C LEU A 3 2.67 -17.99 -6.50
N THR A 4 3.88 -18.17 -5.97
CA THR A 4 4.25 -19.27 -5.07
C THR A 4 4.62 -18.81 -3.66
N GLY A 5 4.67 -17.51 -3.40
CA GLY A 5 4.96 -16.97 -2.07
C GLY A 5 4.66 -15.48 -1.93
N ILE A 6 4.77 -14.99 -0.70
CA ILE A 6 4.66 -13.55 -0.38
C ILE A 6 5.81 -12.77 -1.04
N ASN A 7 5.58 -11.49 -1.29
CA ASN A 7 6.55 -10.53 -1.81
C ASN A 7 7.03 -10.77 -3.25
N GLN A 8 6.31 -11.58 -4.02
CA GLN A 8 6.60 -11.82 -5.44
C GLN A 8 5.92 -10.82 -6.38
N LEU A 9 4.74 -10.33 -5.99
CA LEU A 9 4.01 -9.29 -6.71
C LEU A 9 3.25 -8.45 -5.71
N TRP A 10 3.45 -7.13 -5.80
CA TRP A 10 2.58 -6.16 -5.15
C TRP A 10 1.75 -5.43 -6.20
N VAL A 11 0.52 -5.11 -5.82
CA VAL A 11 -0.34 -4.21 -6.59
C VAL A 11 -0.58 -2.96 -5.76
N ALA A 12 -0.66 -1.83 -6.45
CA ALA A 12 -0.95 -0.55 -5.84
C ALA A 12 -2.19 0.05 -6.50
N ASP A 13 -2.98 0.75 -5.68
CA ASP A 13 -4.13 1.52 -6.15
C ASP A 13 -4.24 2.83 -5.36
N ILE A 14 -4.89 3.82 -5.99
CA ILE A 14 -5.29 5.06 -5.31
C ILE A 14 -6.79 5.22 -5.46
N THR A 15 -7.47 5.27 -4.34
CA THR A 15 -8.92 5.49 -4.29
C THR A 15 -9.27 6.70 -3.44
N TYR A 16 -10.52 7.16 -3.52
CA TYR A 16 -11.06 8.17 -2.63
C TYR A 16 -11.93 7.52 -1.57
N VAL A 17 -11.82 8.00 -0.34
CA VAL A 17 -12.68 7.61 0.78
C VAL A 17 -13.56 8.81 1.09
N HIS A 18 -14.87 8.62 0.90
CA HIS A 18 -15.86 9.64 1.24
C HIS A 18 -15.99 9.77 2.75
N LEU A 19 -16.04 11.02 3.23
CA LEU A 19 -16.26 11.38 4.62
C LEU A 19 -17.51 12.25 4.72
N ALA A 20 -18.07 12.41 5.93
CA ALA A 20 -19.22 13.30 6.15
C ALA A 20 -18.94 14.74 5.65
N GLU A 21 -17.70 15.20 5.80
CA GLU A 21 -17.23 16.50 5.32
C GLU A 21 -16.04 16.33 4.36
N GLY A 22 -16.37 16.03 3.10
CA GLY A 22 -15.44 15.95 1.99
C GLY A 22 -14.89 14.55 1.75
N HIS A 23 -13.62 14.45 1.35
CA HIS A 23 -12.96 13.18 1.04
C HIS A 23 -11.47 13.22 1.38
N VAL A 24 -10.89 12.04 1.47
CA VAL A 24 -9.44 11.81 1.50
C VAL A 24 -9.08 10.81 0.40
N TYR A 25 -7.86 10.88 -0.10
CA TYR A 25 -7.28 9.88 -0.98
C TYR A 25 -6.54 8.84 -0.15
N LEU A 26 -6.72 7.58 -0.50
CA LEU A 26 -6.01 6.43 0.05
C LEU A 26 -5.12 5.86 -1.05
N ALA A 27 -3.80 5.89 -0.84
CA ALA A 27 -2.89 5.01 -1.56
C ALA A 27 -2.70 3.73 -0.75
N VAL A 28 -2.82 2.58 -1.41
CA VAL A 28 -2.72 1.26 -0.78
C VAL A 28 -1.83 0.35 -1.62
N ILE A 29 -1.04 -0.48 -0.95
CA ILE A 29 -0.18 -1.50 -1.56
C ILE A 29 -0.52 -2.84 -0.92
N ILE A 30 -0.85 -3.81 -1.77
CA ILE A 30 -1.28 -5.14 -1.38
C ILE A 30 -0.31 -6.17 -1.93
N ASP A 31 0.14 -7.09 -1.08
CA ASP A 31 0.82 -8.30 -1.53
C ASP A 31 -0.21 -9.27 -2.13
N VAL A 32 -0.03 -9.66 -3.39
CA VAL A 32 -1.05 -10.40 -4.14
C VAL A 32 -1.21 -11.84 -3.63
N PHE A 33 -0.14 -12.44 -3.10
CA PHE A 33 -0.19 -13.81 -2.59
C PHE A 33 -0.95 -13.88 -1.25
N SER A 34 -0.56 -13.07 -0.26
CA SER A 34 -1.15 -13.07 1.08
C SER A 34 -2.45 -12.27 1.20
N ARG A 35 -2.76 -11.41 0.22
CA ARG A 35 -3.87 -10.45 0.24
C ARG A 35 -3.79 -9.42 1.36
N LYS A 36 -2.64 -9.29 2.02
CA LYS A 36 -2.44 -8.31 3.08
C LYS A 36 -2.13 -6.94 2.51
N CYS A 37 -2.73 -5.90 3.11
CA CYS A 37 -2.26 -4.53 2.96
C CYS A 37 -0.91 -4.40 3.67
N ILE A 38 0.15 -4.16 2.92
CA ILE A 38 1.52 -4.08 3.43
C ILE A 38 1.99 -2.63 3.55
N GLY A 39 1.36 -1.69 2.86
CA GLY A 39 1.63 -0.26 3.01
C GLY A 39 0.42 0.57 2.59
N TRP A 40 0.20 1.68 3.28
CA TRP A 40 -0.89 2.59 2.97
C TRP A 40 -0.60 4.00 3.46
N LYS A 41 -1.29 4.98 2.87
CA LYS A 41 -1.29 6.36 3.34
C LYS A 41 -2.58 7.06 2.98
N LEU A 42 -3.06 7.93 3.88
CA LEU A 42 -4.16 8.85 3.63
C LEU A 42 -3.64 10.28 3.45
N SER A 43 -4.23 11.03 2.51
CA SER A 43 -3.96 12.45 2.30
C SER A 43 -5.18 13.17 1.74
N ARG A 44 -5.30 14.48 1.97
CA ARG A 44 -6.28 15.32 1.25
C ARG A 44 -5.82 15.73 -0.16
N ARG A 45 -4.60 15.34 -0.56
CA ARG A 45 -3.99 15.65 -1.86
C ARG A 45 -3.55 14.36 -2.55
N ILE A 46 -3.78 14.29 -3.86
CA ILE A 46 -3.20 13.25 -4.71
C ILE A 46 -1.84 13.76 -5.22
N ASP A 47 -0.78 13.36 -4.53
CA ASP A 47 0.58 13.80 -4.82
C ASP A 47 1.60 12.67 -4.66
N VAL A 48 2.85 12.96 -5.01
CA VAL A 48 3.95 11.98 -4.94
C VAL A 48 4.18 11.51 -3.50
N ASN A 49 4.01 12.39 -2.51
CA ASN A 49 4.21 12.03 -1.11
C ASN A 49 3.18 11.01 -0.62
N LEU A 50 1.93 11.08 -1.09
CA LEU A 50 0.91 10.07 -0.79
C LEU A 50 1.39 8.66 -1.19
N VAL A 51 1.91 8.51 -2.41
CA VAL A 51 2.35 7.22 -2.95
C VAL A 51 3.68 6.77 -2.33
N LEU A 52 4.67 7.65 -2.23
CA LEU A 52 5.98 7.30 -1.67
C LEU A 52 5.90 6.88 -0.22
N ASN A 53 5.04 7.52 0.59
CA ASN A 53 4.87 7.11 1.98
C ASN A 53 4.19 5.74 2.12
N ALA A 54 3.24 5.41 1.24
CA ALA A 54 2.64 4.06 1.23
C ALA A 54 3.68 3.00 0.82
N LEU A 55 4.55 3.31 -0.15
CA LEU A 55 5.64 2.43 -0.59
C LEU A 55 6.72 2.23 0.49
N ASP A 56 7.15 3.31 1.14
CA ASP A 56 8.12 3.24 2.25
C ASP A 56 7.59 2.37 3.41
N MET A 57 6.29 2.50 3.74
CA MET A 57 5.64 1.62 4.71
C MET A 57 5.68 0.16 4.28
N ALA A 58 5.39 -0.15 3.01
CA ALA A 58 5.42 -1.51 2.48
C ALA A 58 6.82 -2.14 2.54
N ILE A 59 7.84 -1.39 2.14
CA ILE A 59 9.24 -1.85 2.20
C ILE A 59 9.65 -2.14 3.65
N LYS A 60 9.30 -1.25 4.59
CA LYS A 60 9.58 -1.45 6.02
C LYS A 60 8.85 -2.65 6.60
N ALA A 61 7.60 -2.90 6.22
CA ALA A 61 6.84 -4.05 6.71
C ALA A 61 7.55 -5.38 6.37
N ILE A 62 8.24 -5.44 5.24
CA ILE A 62 8.92 -6.65 4.76
C ILE A 62 10.30 -6.80 5.40
N ALA A 63 11.02 -5.69 5.62
CA ALA A 63 12.29 -5.70 6.35
C ALA A 63 12.16 -6.29 7.77
N HIS A 64 10.99 -6.16 8.42
CA HIS A 64 10.74 -6.74 9.74
C HIS A 64 10.20 -8.18 9.70
N SER A 65 9.96 -8.74 8.51
CA SER A 65 9.31 -10.06 8.33
C SER A 65 10.30 -11.23 8.17
N GLY A 66 11.62 -11.01 8.32
CA GLY A 66 12.61 -12.07 8.45
C GLY A 66 12.95 -12.80 7.15
N ILE A 67 13.54 -12.07 6.20
CA ILE A 67 14.50 -12.64 5.24
C ILE A 67 15.84 -11.96 5.52
N ASP A 68 16.30 -12.16 6.76
CA ASP A 68 17.68 -12.00 7.21
C ASP A 68 18.15 -13.40 7.65
#